data_AF-Q5FP94-F1
#
_entry.id   AF-Q5FP94-F1
#
_cell.length_a   1.000
_cell.length_b   1.000
_cell.length_c   1.000
_cell.angle_alpha   90.00
_cell.angle_beta   90.00
_cell.angle_gamma   90.00
#
_symmetry.space_group_name_H-M   'P 1'
#
loop_
_entity.id
_entity.type
_entity.pdbx_description
1 polymer ?
#
loop_
_entity_poly.entity_id
_entity_poly.type
_entity_poly.pdbx_seq_one_letter_code
_entity_poly.pdbx_strand_id
1 'polypeptide(L)'
;MSTVASIIVSIAEEMRTASERGTVANYIPPLARVDLNRFGMAVVGMDGETHTVGDAEVPFSVQSVSKVFSLSMALNAMGDELWGRVRQEPSGSAFNSIVQLENEHGIPRNPFINAGAIVIADILVSRYGRENAQTRLLEFLRPLVSDPSSIDIDTDVARQERETGFRNMALANYMRTFGNIRNVVEDTLDFYFHQCALTMSCHQLAQVGTCLMTGGRNPLTGERIMSERNAQTILALMMMCGHYDGSGAFAIRVGLPGKSGVGGGILAIAPGVASIAVWSPGLNAQGNSLLGTRALERLVQHTGWSVFRANPWVANPT
;
A
#
# COMPACT_ATOMS: atom_id res chain seq x y z
N MET A 1 6.59 -26.27 -17.23
CA MET A 1 6.39 -24.85 -16.82
C MET A 1 7.08 -24.64 -15.48
N SER A 2 7.73 -23.51 -15.25
CA SER A 2 8.30 -23.14 -13.95
C SER A 2 7.17 -22.87 -12.95
N THR A 3 7.25 -23.44 -11.75
CA THR A 3 6.31 -23.17 -10.66
C THR A 3 6.56 -21.77 -10.07
N VAL A 4 5.56 -21.16 -9.43
CA VAL A 4 5.71 -19.87 -8.76
C VAL A 4 6.87 -19.90 -7.76
N ALA A 5 7.00 -20.97 -6.97
CA ALA A 5 8.13 -21.19 -6.07
C ALA A 5 9.50 -21.08 -6.78
N SER A 6 9.68 -21.77 -7.91
CA SER A 6 10.94 -21.72 -8.67
C SER A 6 11.20 -20.36 -9.30
N ILE A 7 10.15 -19.65 -9.73
CA ILE A 7 10.24 -18.31 -10.31
C ILE A 7 10.74 -17.31 -9.27
N ILE A 8 10.13 -17.27 -8.08
CA ILE A 8 10.51 -16.29 -7.06
C ILE A 8 11.93 -16.54 -6.50
N VAL A 9 12.38 -17.80 -6.44
CA VAL A 9 13.77 -18.12 -6.07
C VAL A 9 14.76 -17.54 -7.07
N SER A 10 14.49 -17.70 -8.37
CA SER A 10 15.32 -17.12 -9.44
C SER A 10 15.35 -15.58 -9.35
N ILE A 11 14.18 -14.96 -9.13
CA ILE A 11 14.06 -13.51 -8.98
C ILE A 11 14.86 -13.01 -7.76
N ALA A 12 14.75 -13.69 -6.62
CA ALA A 12 15.48 -13.31 -5.41
C ALA A 12 17.01 -13.34 -5.64
N GLU A 13 17.53 -14.33 -6.37
CA GLU A 13 18.95 -14.42 -6.70
C GLU A 13 19.39 -13.30 -7.67
N GLU A 14 18.56 -12.96 -8.66
CA GLU A 14 18.81 -11.79 -9.53
C GLU A 14 18.86 -10.49 -8.71
N MET A 15 17.93 -10.30 -7.77
CA MET A 15 17.90 -9.09 -6.93
C MET A 15 19.05 -9.06 -5.92
N ARG A 16 19.47 -10.21 -5.40
CA ARG A 16 20.62 -10.34 -4.48
C ARG A 16 21.94 -9.93 -5.15
N THR A 17 22.09 -10.21 -6.44
CA THR A 17 23.31 -9.89 -7.21
C THR A 17 23.28 -8.53 -7.90
N ALA A 18 22.17 -7.79 -7.81
CA ALA A 18 22.05 -6.45 -8.38
C ALA A 18 23.03 -5.46 -7.72
N SER A 19 23.78 -4.73 -8.57
CA SER A 19 24.72 -3.69 -8.14
C SER A 19 24.01 -2.37 -7.83
N GLU A 20 23.02 -1.98 -8.63
CA GLU A 20 22.19 -0.81 -8.38
C GLU A 20 21.04 -1.16 -7.44
N ARG A 21 21.02 -0.51 -6.27
CA ARG A 21 20.03 -0.81 -5.21
C ARG A 21 19.15 0.38 -4.84
N GLY A 22 19.35 1.55 -5.44
CA GLY A 22 18.64 2.77 -5.06
C GLY A 22 19.17 3.38 -3.76
N THR A 23 18.38 4.23 -3.10
CA THR A 23 18.75 4.90 -1.84
C THR A 23 17.64 4.74 -0.82
N VAL A 24 17.99 4.43 0.44
CA VAL A 24 16.99 4.34 1.52
C VAL A 24 16.36 5.71 1.80
N ALA A 25 15.09 5.71 2.21
CA ALA A 25 14.47 6.92 2.76
C ALA A 25 15.21 7.34 4.04
N ASN A 26 15.61 8.60 4.14
CA ASN A 26 16.48 9.08 5.21
C ASN A 26 15.91 10.26 6.02
N TYR A 27 14.64 10.62 5.80
CA TYR A 27 14.00 11.76 6.47
C TYR A 27 13.64 11.47 7.94
N ILE A 28 13.60 10.18 8.33
CA ILE A 28 13.55 9.74 9.72
C ILE A 28 14.60 8.65 10.00
N PRO A 29 15.24 8.64 11.19
CA PRO A 29 16.23 7.64 11.58
C PRO A 29 15.86 6.16 11.39
N PRO A 30 14.63 5.66 11.69
CA PRO A 30 14.30 4.24 11.54
C PRO A 30 14.39 3.78 10.09
N LEU A 31 13.95 4.60 9.13
CA LEU A 31 14.05 4.28 7.70
C LEU A 31 15.50 4.41 7.21
N ALA A 32 16.23 5.41 7.70
CA ALA A 32 17.62 5.69 7.30
C ALA A 32 18.60 4.56 7.66
N ARG A 33 18.25 3.75 8.68
CA ARG A 33 19.11 2.70 9.23
C ARG A 33 18.87 1.31 8.65
N VAL A 34 17.85 1.15 7.80
CA VAL A 34 17.55 -0.15 7.19
C VAL A 34 18.68 -0.55 6.23
N ASP A 35 19.14 -1.80 6.34
CA ASP A 35 20.20 -2.33 5.48
C ASP A 35 19.75 -2.39 4.02
N LEU A 36 20.44 -1.64 3.15
CA LEU A 36 20.17 -1.54 1.71
C LEU A 36 20.29 -2.89 0.98
N ASN A 37 20.95 -3.88 1.57
CA ASN A 37 21.10 -5.21 0.98
C ASN A 37 19.87 -6.11 1.14
N ARG A 38 18.91 -5.73 1.98
CA ARG A 38 17.71 -6.53 2.24
C ARG A 38 16.82 -6.66 1.00
N PHE A 39 16.30 -7.86 0.81
CA PHE A 39 15.30 -8.17 -0.20
C PHE A 39 14.41 -9.31 0.28
N GLY A 40 13.10 -9.09 0.30
CA GLY A 40 12.10 -10.10 0.64
C GLY A 40 10.96 -10.10 -0.36
N MET A 41 10.38 -11.27 -0.62
CA MET A 41 9.20 -11.40 -1.48
C MET A 41 8.30 -12.53 -1.00
N ALA A 42 6.99 -12.31 -1.06
CA ALA A 42 5.96 -13.29 -0.75
C ALA A 42 4.86 -13.28 -1.82
N VAL A 43 4.36 -14.47 -2.17
CA VAL A 43 3.24 -14.67 -3.09
C VAL A 43 2.24 -15.61 -2.43
N VAL A 44 1.00 -15.17 -2.27
CA VAL A 44 -0.13 -15.97 -1.76
C VAL A 44 -1.10 -16.23 -2.91
N GLY A 45 -1.31 -17.50 -3.25
CA GLY A 45 -2.23 -17.93 -4.31
C GLY A 45 -3.68 -18.02 -3.85
N MET A 46 -4.60 -18.17 -4.80
CA MET A 46 -6.03 -18.40 -4.55
C MET A 46 -6.34 -19.71 -3.80
N ASP A 47 -5.46 -20.70 -3.89
CA ASP A 47 -5.53 -21.96 -3.16
C ASP A 47 -5.05 -21.85 -1.70
N GLY A 48 -4.56 -20.67 -1.30
CA GLY A 48 -3.96 -20.42 0.01
C GLY A 48 -2.48 -20.85 0.10
N GLU A 49 -1.91 -21.41 -0.97
CA GLU A 49 -0.48 -21.72 -0.99
C GLU A 49 0.33 -20.42 -0.93
N THR A 50 1.32 -20.40 -0.05
CA THR A 50 2.18 -19.24 0.15
C THR A 50 3.63 -19.61 -0.14
N HIS A 51 4.27 -18.80 -0.97
CA HIS A 51 5.68 -18.94 -1.30
C HIS A 51 6.44 -17.68 -0.89
N THR A 52 7.55 -17.86 -0.17
CA THR A 52 8.39 -16.77 0.34
C THR A 52 9.86 -16.99 -0.05
N VAL A 53 10.59 -15.89 -0.25
CA VAL A 53 12.03 -15.89 -0.53
C VAL A 53 12.72 -14.69 0.10
N GLY A 54 14.01 -14.85 0.42
CA GLY A 54 14.82 -13.79 1.03
C GLY A 54 14.33 -13.40 2.42
N ASP A 55 14.36 -12.11 2.72
CA ASP A 55 13.97 -11.50 4.00
C ASP A 55 12.44 -11.34 4.15
N ALA A 56 11.64 -12.24 3.57
CA ALA A 56 10.18 -12.09 3.49
C ALA A 56 9.45 -12.06 4.85
N GLU A 57 10.10 -12.55 5.90
CA GLU A 57 9.59 -12.53 7.29
C GLU A 57 10.12 -11.34 8.11
N VAL A 58 11.03 -10.54 7.58
CA VAL A 58 11.55 -9.37 8.30
C VAL A 58 10.47 -8.29 8.34
N PRO A 59 10.06 -7.82 9.53
CA PRO A 59 9.07 -6.76 9.65
C PRO A 59 9.65 -5.41 9.22
N PHE A 60 8.82 -4.60 8.54
CA PHE A 60 9.14 -3.23 8.17
C PHE A 60 7.88 -2.34 8.26
N SER A 61 8.09 -1.03 8.39
CA SER A 61 7.00 -0.06 8.33
C SER A 61 6.43 0.02 6.91
N VAL A 62 5.14 -0.32 6.75
CA VAL A 62 4.49 -0.41 5.43
C VAL A 62 4.20 0.96 4.82
N GLN A 63 4.26 2.03 5.62
CA GLN A 63 4.17 3.41 5.13
C GLN A 63 2.92 3.63 4.26
N SER A 64 3.06 4.28 3.10
CA SER A 64 1.94 4.58 2.21
C SER A 64 1.18 3.35 1.67
N VAL A 65 1.65 2.11 1.88
CA VAL A 65 0.84 0.92 1.61
C VAL A 65 -0.36 0.85 2.56
N SER A 66 -0.25 1.38 3.77
CA SER A 66 -1.35 1.45 4.77
C SER A 66 -2.61 2.14 4.23
N LYS A 67 -2.44 3.07 3.28
CA LYS A 67 -3.52 3.85 2.68
C LYS A 67 -4.57 2.96 2.00
N VAL A 68 -4.16 1.80 1.48
CA VAL A 68 -5.07 0.78 0.93
C VAL A 68 -6.04 0.31 2.00
N PHE A 69 -5.53 -0.03 3.19
CA PHE A 69 -6.32 -0.58 4.29
C PHE A 69 -7.20 0.46 4.95
N SER A 70 -6.68 1.67 5.18
CA SER A 70 -7.48 2.78 5.70
C SER A 70 -8.63 3.14 4.74
N LEU A 71 -8.38 3.09 3.43
CA LEU A 71 -9.41 3.33 2.42
C LEU A 71 -10.49 2.24 2.46
N SER A 72 -10.10 0.97 2.57
CA SER A 72 -11.05 -0.15 2.75
C SER A 72 -11.97 0.07 3.94
N MET A 73 -11.40 0.43 5.10
CA MET A 73 -12.18 0.72 6.30
C MET A 73 -13.12 1.92 6.11
N ALA A 74 -12.65 2.99 5.48
CA ALA A 74 -13.45 4.20 5.28
C ALA A 74 -14.61 3.95 4.30
N LEU A 75 -14.40 3.17 3.24
CA LEU A 75 -15.46 2.76 2.33
C LEU A 75 -16.51 1.87 3.01
N ASN A 76 -16.09 0.98 3.92
CA ASN A 76 -17.04 0.21 4.72
C ASN A 76 -17.83 1.07 5.70
N ALA A 77 -17.23 2.14 6.23
CA ALA A 77 -17.86 3.03 7.19
C ALA A 77 -18.82 4.05 6.56
N MET A 78 -18.48 4.58 5.39
CA MET A 78 -19.17 5.73 4.78
C MET A 78 -19.79 5.43 3.41
N GLY A 79 -19.39 4.35 2.75
CA GLY A 79 -19.81 4.05 1.38
C GLY A 79 -19.35 5.12 0.38
N ASP A 80 -20.14 5.33 -0.67
CA ASP A 80 -19.79 6.24 -1.77
C ASP A 80 -19.82 7.73 -1.38
N GLU A 81 -20.43 8.10 -0.25
CA GLU A 81 -20.43 9.50 0.22
C GLU A 81 -19.01 10.03 0.48
N LEU A 82 -18.06 9.14 0.75
CA LEU A 82 -16.63 9.46 0.88
C LEU A 82 -16.10 10.17 -0.37
N TRP A 83 -16.62 9.86 -1.56
CA TRP A 83 -16.13 10.45 -2.82
C TRP A 83 -16.45 11.94 -2.98
N GLY A 84 -17.35 12.47 -2.14
CA GLY A 84 -17.56 13.91 -2.02
C GLY A 84 -16.42 14.64 -1.28
N ARG A 85 -15.58 13.91 -0.55
CA ARG A 85 -14.46 14.45 0.25
C ARG A 85 -13.10 14.19 -0.37
N VAL A 86 -12.96 13.14 -1.17
CA VAL A 86 -11.75 12.76 -1.90
C VAL A 86 -12.17 12.24 -3.26
N ARG A 87 -11.54 12.69 -4.34
CA ARG A 87 -11.85 12.23 -5.71
C ARG A 87 -11.20 10.87 -6.00
N GLN A 88 -11.29 10.41 -7.24
CA GLN A 88 -10.80 9.11 -7.69
C GLN A 88 -9.83 9.20 -8.90
N GLU A 89 -9.21 10.36 -9.09
CA GLU A 89 -8.42 10.68 -10.28
C GLU A 89 -6.92 10.73 -9.98
N PRO A 90 -6.04 10.37 -10.93
CA PRO A 90 -4.62 10.66 -10.83
C PRO A 90 -4.35 12.17 -10.66
N SER A 91 -3.24 12.52 -9.98
CA SER A 91 -2.73 13.89 -9.99
C SER A 91 -1.77 14.08 -11.16
N GLY A 92 -2.03 15.09 -12.01
CA GLY A 92 -1.10 15.50 -13.07
C GLY A 92 0.02 16.43 -12.59
N SER A 93 -0.09 16.95 -11.37
CA SER A 93 0.97 17.70 -10.70
C SER A 93 1.66 16.82 -9.65
N ALA A 94 2.79 17.29 -9.12
CA ALA A 94 3.48 16.61 -8.04
C ALA A 94 2.47 16.20 -6.95
N PHE A 95 2.55 14.93 -6.52
CA PHE A 95 1.56 14.29 -5.64
C PHE A 95 1.28 15.02 -4.30
N ASN A 96 2.09 16.03 -3.97
CA ASN A 96 2.06 16.82 -2.75
C ASN A 96 1.86 18.34 -3.00
N SER A 97 1.29 18.69 -4.16
CA SER A 97 1.02 20.07 -4.58
C SER A 97 -0.09 20.73 -3.78
N ILE A 98 0.23 21.80 -3.05
CA ILE A 98 -0.77 22.65 -2.36
C ILE A 98 -1.59 23.45 -3.38
N VAL A 99 -0.98 23.90 -4.48
CA VAL A 99 -1.67 24.66 -5.54
C VAL A 99 -2.79 23.83 -6.16
N GLN A 100 -2.57 22.54 -6.37
CA GLN A 100 -3.63 21.66 -6.86
C GLN A 100 -4.79 21.57 -5.85
N LEU A 101 -4.45 21.46 -4.56
CA LEU A 101 -5.43 21.37 -3.48
C LEU A 101 -6.23 22.68 -3.33
N GLU A 102 -5.60 23.83 -3.56
CA GLU A 102 -6.25 25.15 -3.62
C GLU A 102 -7.29 25.22 -4.73
N ASN A 103 -6.89 24.89 -5.95
CA ASN A 103 -7.78 24.90 -7.12
C ASN A 103 -8.97 23.94 -6.97
N GLU A 104 -8.82 22.90 -6.15
CA GLU A 104 -9.84 21.91 -5.88
C GLU A 104 -10.58 22.14 -4.56
N HIS A 105 -10.44 23.33 -3.97
CA HIS A 105 -11.13 23.76 -2.75
C HIS A 105 -10.94 22.75 -1.61
N GLY A 106 -9.71 22.30 -1.41
CA GLY A 106 -9.35 21.38 -0.33
C GLY A 106 -9.79 19.93 -0.54
N ILE A 107 -10.30 19.56 -1.72
CA ILE A 107 -10.68 18.18 -2.06
C ILE A 107 -9.51 17.50 -2.78
N PRO A 108 -8.85 16.49 -2.19
CA PRO A 108 -7.73 15.79 -2.82
C PRO A 108 -8.18 14.94 -4.02
N ARG A 109 -7.28 14.75 -4.98
CA ARG A 109 -7.55 14.00 -6.22
C ARG A 109 -7.84 12.52 -6.04
N ASN A 110 -7.18 11.87 -5.09
CA ASN A 110 -7.32 10.45 -4.81
C ASN A 110 -6.87 10.14 -3.38
N PRO A 111 -7.27 9.00 -2.81
CA PRO A 111 -6.90 8.62 -1.45
C PRO A 111 -5.44 8.18 -1.28
N PHE A 112 -4.67 8.00 -2.36
CA PHE A 112 -3.30 7.48 -2.30
C PHE A 112 -2.21 8.56 -2.23
N ILE A 113 -2.55 9.80 -2.56
CA ILE A 113 -1.76 10.98 -2.18
C ILE A 113 -1.96 11.31 -0.69
N ASN A 114 -0.99 11.99 -0.07
CA ASN A 114 -1.03 12.26 1.38
C ASN A 114 -2.27 13.06 1.79
N ALA A 115 -2.65 14.08 1.03
CA ALA A 115 -3.84 14.87 1.32
C ALA A 115 -5.10 13.99 1.36
N GLY A 116 -5.27 13.09 0.39
CA GLY A 116 -6.38 12.14 0.37
C GLY A 116 -6.37 11.19 1.56
N ALA A 117 -5.21 10.60 1.86
CA ALA A 117 -5.06 9.70 3.01
C ALA A 117 -5.31 10.39 4.37
N ILE A 118 -5.02 11.68 4.49
CA ILE A 118 -5.35 12.48 5.69
C ILE A 118 -6.86 12.70 5.80
N VAL A 119 -7.58 12.92 4.69
CA VAL A 119 -9.05 12.97 4.71
C VAL A 119 -9.65 11.60 5.07
N ILE A 120 -9.07 10.51 4.57
CA ILE A 120 -9.45 9.14 4.97
C ILE A 120 -9.23 8.94 6.48
N ALA A 121 -8.10 9.39 7.02
CA ALA A 121 -7.84 9.38 8.46
C ALA A 121 -8.90 10.17 9.24
N ASP A 122 -9.29 11.35 8.76
CA ASP A 122 -10.34 12.15 9.39
C ASP A 122 -11.70 11.43 9.42
N ILE A 123 -12.08 10.75 8.33
CA ILE A 123 -13.30 9.92 8.27
C ILE A 123 -13.26 8.82 9.35
N LEU A 124 -12.14 8.12 9.48
CA LEU A 124 -11.98 7.03 10.44
C LEU A 124 -11.98 7.54 11.89
N VAL A 125 -11.32 8.67 12.16
CA VAL A 125 -11.35 9.33 13.47
C VAL A 125 -12.76 9.79 13.82
N SER A 126 -13.53 10.36 12.88
CA SER A 126 -14.94 10.70 13.14
C SER A 126 -15.80 9.47 13.40
N ARG A 127 -15.53 8.34 12.73
CA ARG A 127 -16.34 7.12 12.87
C ARG A 127 -16.07 6.38 14.18
N TYR A 128 -14.80 6.27 14.56
CA TYR A 128 -14.37 5.40 15.67
C TYR A 128 -13.87 6.18 16.89
N GLY A 129 -13.57 7.47 16.76
CA GLY A 129 -12.90 8.28 17.77
C GLY A 129 -11.39 8.13 17.71
N ARG A 130 -10.67 9.16 18.21
CA ARG A 130 -9.20 9.23 18.22
C ARG A 130 -8.54 7.98 18.82
N GLU A 131 -8.98 7.59 20.01
CA GLU A 131 -8.38 6.50 20.77
C GLU A 131 -8.63 5.13 20.13
N ASN A 132 -9.80 4.91 19.53
CA ASN A 132 -10.16 3.60 18.99
C ASN A 132 -9.79 3.41 17.52
N ALA A 133 -9.61 4.47 16.73
CA ALA A 133 -9.37 4.32 15.29
C ALA A 133 -8.16 3.40 15.00
N GLN A 134 -7.08 3.52 15.79
CA GLN A 134 -5.89 2.67 15.68
C GLN A 134 -6.19 1.21 16.03
N THR A 135 -6.90 0.97 17.13
CA THR A 135 -7.36 -0.38 17.54
C THR A 135 -8.22 -1.02 16.45
N ARG A 136 -9.16 -0.26 15.86
CA ARG A 136 -10.02 -0.76 14.78
C ARG A 136 -9.23 -1.08 13.51
N LEU A 137 -8.13 -0.38 13.25
CA LEU A 137 -7.23 -0.70 12.13
C LEU A 137 -6.54 -2.05 12.35
N LEU A 138 -6.03 -2.29 13.56
CA LEU A 138 -5.44 -3.60 13.90
C LEU A 138 -6.50 -4.71 13.86
N GLU A 139 -7.69 -4.50 14.42
CA GLU A 139 -8.80 -5.47 14.38
C GLU A 139 -9.27 -5.77 12.95
N PHE A 140 -9.17 -4.81 12.03
CA PHE A 140 -9.49 -5.02 10.61
C PHE A 140 -8.44 -5.89 9.91
N LEU A 141 -7.17 -5.76 10.27
CA LEU A 141 -6.04 -6.42 9.59
C LEU A 141 -5.71 -7.81 10.14
N ARG A 142 -5.69 -7.94 11.46
CA ARG A 142 -5.25 -9.16 12.16
C ARG A 142 -5.99 -10.43 11.73
N PRO A 143 -7.32 -10.44 11.48
CA PRO A 143 -8.01 -11.65 11.03
C PRO A 143 -7.59 -12.16 9.64
N LEU A 144 -6.84 -11.37 8.86
CA LEU A 144 -6.43 -11.70 7.49
C LEU A 144 -5.09 -12.44 7.41
N VAL A 145 -4.41 -12.60 8.54
CA VAL A 145 -3.08 -13.21 8.60
C VAL A 145 -3.06 -14.44 9.50
N SER A 146 -2.09 -15.33 9.27
CA SER A 146 -1.92 -16.54 10.09
C SER A 146 -1.35 -16.26 11.48
N ASP A 147 -0.56 -15.20 11.64
CA ASP A 147 -0.07 -14.71 12.94
C ASP A 147 -0.57 -13.29 13.20
N PRO A 148 -1.77 -13.13 13.79
CA PRO A 148 -2.37 -11.82 14.04
C PRO A 148 -1.59 -11.00 15.07
N SER A 149 -0.87 -11.64 15.98
CA SER A 149 -0.25 -10.95 17.13
C SER A 149 0.97 -10.12 16.75
N SER A 150 1.60 -10.41 15.62
CA SER A 150 2.81 -9.75 15.16
C SER A 150 2.56 -8.55 14.23
N ILE A 151 1.32 -8.31 13.79
CA ILE A 151 0.95 -7.01 13.19
C ILE A 151 0.74 -6.01 14.32
N ASP A 152 1.57 -4.97 14.33
CA ASP A 152 1.53 -3.90 15.32
C ASP A 152 1.90 -2.54 14.71
N ILE A 153 1.80 -1.47 15.51
CA ILE A 153 2.20 -0.12 15.14
C ILE A 153 3.51 0.24 15.86
N ASP A 154 4.55 0.55 15.11
CA ASP A 154 5.81 1.02 15.68
C ASP A 154 5.65 2.47 16.18
N THR A 155 5.46 2.60 17.49
CA THR A 155 5.27 3.92 18.13
C THR A 155 6.47 4.85 18.00
N ASP A 156 7.69 4.32 17.84
CA ASP A 156 8.88 5.15 17.61
C ASP A 156 8.87 5.70 16.18
N VAL A 157 8.55 4.87 15.17
CA VAL A 157 8.34 5.34 13.80
C VAL A 157 7.22 6.38 13.75
N ALA A 158 6.08 6.13 14.40
CA ALA A 158 4.96 7.06 14.44
C ALA A 158 5.34 8.41 15.06
N ARG A 159 6.08 8.40 16.17
CA ARG A 159 6.60 9.61 16.82
C ARG A 159 7.54 10.39 15.90
N GLN A 160 8.45 9.71 15.22
CA GLN A 160 9.42 10.37 14.34
C GLN A 160 8.78 10.91 13.05
N GLU A 161 7.80 10.21 12.50
CA GLU A 161 6.95 10.70 11.41
C GLU A 161 6.20 11.97 11.84
N ARG A 162 5.66 11.99 13.07
CA ARG A 162 4.98 13.17 13.62
C ARG A 162 5.92 14.37 13.77
N GLU A 163 7.11 14.16 14.33
CA GLU A 163 8.11 15.21 14.57
C GLU A 163 8.63 15.87 13.28
N THR A 164 8.65 15.12 12.18
CA THR A 164 9.12 15.59 10.86
C THR A 164 7.99 15.89 9.87
N GLY A 165 6.73 15.67 10.28
CA GLY A 165 5.53 15.68 9.45
C GLY A 165 5.02 17.06 9.02
N PHE A 166 5.88 18.08 8.93
CA PHE A 166 5.51 19.47 8.63
C PHE A 166 4.65 19.61 7.37
N ARG A 167 4.99 18.86 6.32
CA ARG A 167 4.21 18.85 5.07
C ARG A 167 2.79 18.33 5.30
N ASN A 168 2.63 17.26 6.08
CA ASN A 168 1.31 16.70 6.37
C ASN A 168 0.49 17.64 7.28
N MET A 169 1.15 18.31 8.23
CA MET A 169 0.53 19.37 9.04
C MET A 169 0.04 20.55 8.19
N ALA A 170 0.83 20.98 7.20
CA ALA A 170 0.43 22.03 6.25
C ALA A 170 -0.79 21.60 5.42
N LEU A 171 -0.75 20.39 4.83
CA LEU A 171 -1.87 19.85 4.05
C LEU A 171 -3.16 19.75 4.87
N ALA A 172 -3.08 19.23 6.11
CA ALA A 172 -4.25 19.06 6.97
C ALA A 172 -4.88 20.40 7.37
N ASN A 173 -4.08 21.38 7.78
CA ASN A 173 -4.57 22.73 8.09
C ASN A 173 -5.16 23.41 6.85
N TYR A 174 -4.54 23.23 5.69
CA TYR A 174 -5.03 23.80 4.45
C TYR A 174 -6.41 23.23 4.05
N MET A 175 -6.58 21.91 4.12
CA MET A 175 -7.89 21.29 3.89
C MET A 175 -8.93 21.66 4.95
N ARG A 176 -8.51 21.93 6.18
CA ARG A 176 -9.39 22.43 7.25
C ARG A 176 -9.98 23.80 6.91
N THR A 177 -9.24 24.68 6.25
CA THR A 177 -9.75 25.97 5.78
C THR A 177 -10.96 25.81 4.86
N PHE A 178 -11.03 24.73 4.07
CA PHE A 178 -12.16 24.41 3.19
C PHE A 178 -13.21 23.49 3.83
N GLY A 179 -13.10 23.21 5.14
CA GLY A 179 -14.03 22.33 5.86
C GLY A 179 -13.92 20.84 5.53
N ASN A 180 -12.85 20.42 4.83
CA ASN A 180 -12.64 19.01 4.47
C ASN A 180 -11.83 18.23 5.51
N ILE A 181 -11.32 18.88 6.56
CA ILE A 181 -10.89 18.23 7.80
C ILE A 181 -11.80 18.73 8.90
N ARG A 182 -12.48 17.80 9.59
CA ARG A 182 -13.60 18.10 10.49
C ARG A 182 -13.25 17.87 11.96
N ASN A 183 -12.30 16.98 12.24
CA ASN A 183 -11.79 16.76 13.59
C ASN A 183 -10.66 17.75 13.91
N VAL A 184 -10.13 17.68 15.13
CA VAL A 184 -8.87 18.34 15.51
C VAL A 184 -7.74 17.83 14.61
N VAL A 185 -6.93 18.74 14.05
CA VAL A 185 -5.89 18.38 13.06
C VAL A 185 -4.90 17.39 13.65
N GLU A 186 -4.52 17.61 14.90
CA GLU A 186 -3.59 16.77 15.65
C GLU A 186 -4.14 15.35 15.82
N ASP A 187 -5.44 15.19 16.07
CA ASP A 187 -6.06 13.87 16.24
C ASP A 187 -6.13 13.11 14.91
N THR A 188 -6.48 13.80 13.83
CA THR A 188 -6.46 13.23 12.47
C THR A 188 -5.05 12.79 12.08
N LEU A 189 -4.07 13.65 12.31
CA LEU A 189 -2.68 13.37 11.96
C LEU A 189 -2.06 12.31 12.85
N ASP A 190 -2.45 12.23 14.13
CA ASP A 190 -2.02 11.19 15.04
C ASP A 190 -2.38 9.81 14.48
N PHE A 191 -3.64 9.58 14.07
CA PHE A 191 -4.01 8.35 13.38
C PHE A 191 -3.24 8.16 12.06
N TYR A 192 -3.08 9.22 11.26
CA TYR A 192 -2.34 9.15 10.00
C TYR A 192 -0.89 8.67 10.18
N PHE A 193 -0.17 9.17 11.18
CA PHE A 193 1.21 8.75 11.44
C PHE A 193 1.29 7.32 11.98
N HIS A 194 0.37 6.94 12.87
CA HIS A 194 0.29 5.57 13.39
C HIS A 194 -0.03 4.54 12.30
N GLN A 195 -0.92 4.84 11.35
CA GLN A 195 -1.15 3.90 10.22
C GLN A 195 0.09 3.74 9.33
N CYS A 196 0.88 4.80 9.10
CA CYS A 196 2.11 4.70 8.30
C CYS A 196 3.17 3.85 9.02
N ALA A 197 3.16 3.87 10.35
CA ALA A 197 4.01 3.07 11.22
C ALA A 197 3.52 1.63 11.44
N LEU A 198 2.45 1.18 10.76
CA LEU A 198 2.08 -0.23 10.74
C LEU A 198 3.27 -1.09 10.29
N THR A 199 3.58 -2.11 11.07
CA THR A 199 4.70 -3.01 10.85
C THR A 199 4.19 -4.35 10.37
N MET A 200 4.70 -4.79 9.21
CA MET A 200 4.38 -6.09 8.62
C MET A 200 5.59 -6.68 7.90
N SER A 201 5.66 -7.99 7.80
CA SER A 201 6.55 -8.69 6.86
C SER A 201 5.96 -8.72 5.44
N CYS A 202 6.74 -9.14 4.43
CA CYS A 202 6.19 -9.38 3.09
C CYS A 202 5.09 -10.45 3.15
N HIS A 203 5.32 -11.52 3.91
CA HIS A 203 4.35 -12.60 4.05
C HIS A 203 3.02 -12.10 4.59
N GLN A 204 3.04 -11.34 5.69
CA GLN A 204 1.82 -10.75 6.26
C GLN A 204 1.16 -9.76 5.30
N LEU A 205 1.95 -8.90 4.65
CA LEU A 205 1.41 -7.92 3.71
C LEU A 205 0.72 -8.59 2.52
N ALA A 206 1.29 -9.68 1.99
CA ALA A 206 0.67 -10.49 0.94
C ALA A 206 -0.61 -11.17 1.44
N GLN A 207 -0.62 -11.72 2.66
CA GLN A 207 -1.82 -12.30 3.28
C GLN A 207 -2.96 -11.27 3.42
N VAL A 208 -2.66 -10.07 3.96
CA VAL A 208 -3.66 -8.99 4.06
C VAL A 208 -4.21 -8.62 2.67
N GLY A 209 -3.35 -8.55 1.65
CA GLY A 209 -3.75 -8.24 0.28
C GLY A 209 -4.72 -9.25 -0.36
N THR A 210 -4.81 -10.48 0.18
CA THR A 210 -5.72 -11.51 -0.36
C THR A 210 -7.18 -11.06 -0.35
N CYS A 211 -7.60 -10.21 0.58
CA CYS A 211 -8.96 -9.69 0.57
C CYS A 211 -9.29 -8.88 -0.69
N LEU A 212 -8.31 -8.20 -1.29
CA LEU A 212 -8.51 -7.51 -2.58
C LEU A 212 -8.49 -8.49 -3.75
N MET A 213 -7.61 -9.49 -3.69
CA MET A 213 -7.52 -10.57 -4.68
C MET A 213 -8.86 -11.32 -4.84
N THR A 214 -9.58 -11.55 -3.73
CA THR A 214 -10.81 -12.36 -3.66
C THR A 214 -12.11 -11.55 -3.74
N GLY A 215 -12.08 -10.27 -4.14
CA GLY A 215 -13.28 -9.45 -4.25
C GLY A 215 -13.90 -9.08 -2.89
N GLY A 216 -13.05 -8.86 -1.90
CA GLY A 216 -13.41 -8.39 -0.56
C GLY A 216 -13.71 -9.50 0.44
N ARG A 217 -13.16 -10.71 0.27
CA ARG A 217 -13.38 -11.83 1.20
C ARG A 217 -12.10 -12.25 1.92
N ASN A 218 -12.19 -12.63 3.18
CA ASN A 218 -11.11 -13.32 3.85
C ASN A 218 -11.05 -14.77 3.33
N PRO A 219 -9.96 -15.20 2.66
CA PRO A 219 -9.87 -16.57 2.16
C PRO A 219 -9.79 -17.61 3.28
N LEU A 220 -9.33 -17.23 4.48
CA LEU A 220 -9.18 -18.13 5.63
C LEU A 220 -10.53 -18.46 6.28
N THR A 221 -11.44 -17.49 6.30
CA THR A 221 -12.73 -17.61 7.04
C THR A 221 -13.96 -17.57 6.13
N GLY A 222 -13.83 -17.14 4.88
CA GLY A 222 -14.93 -16.88 3.96
C GLY A 222 -15.71 -15.58 4.25
N GLU A 223 -15.39 -14.88 5.34
CA GLU A 223 -16.06 -13.65 5.75
C GLU A 223 -15.91 -12.55 4.70
N ARG A 224 -16.96 -11.73 4.52
CA ARG A 224 -16.90 -10.56 3.66
C ARG A 224 -16.30 -9.37 4.44
N ILE A 225 -15.09 -8.98 4.04
CA ILE A 225 -14.32 -7.86 4.59
C ILE A 225 -14.75 -6.53 3.94
N MET A 226 -15.08 -6.54 2.66
CA MET A 226 -15.63 -5.39 1.94
C MET A 226 -16.53 -5.85 0.77
N SER A 227 -17.29 -4.92 0.19
CA SER A 227 -18.03 -5.23 -1.02
C SER A 227 -17.06 -5.49 -2.19
N GLU A 228 -17.48 -6.32 -3.13
CA GLU A 228 -16.68 -6.60 -4.34
C GLU A 228 -16.43 -5.32 -5.15
N ARG A 229 -17.44 -4.44 -5.24
CA ARG A 229 -17.33 -3.12 -5.87
C ARG A 229 -16.26 -2.26 -5.20
N ASN A 230 -16.15 -2.29 -3.87
CA ASN A 230 -15.13 -1.53 -3.15
C ASN A 230 -13.74 -2.11 -3.43
N ALA A 231 -13.58 -3.43 -3.41
CA ALA A 231 -12.32 -4.08 -3.78
C ALA A 231 -11.88 -3.70 -5.21
N GLN A 232 -12.80 -3.74 -6.18
CA GLN A 232 -12.54 -3.33 -7.57
C GLN A 232 -12.13 -1.85 -7.66
N THR A 233 -12.82 -0.96 -6.94
CA THR A 233 -12.47 0.47 -6.89
C THR A 233 -11.07 0.69 -6.34
N ILE A 234 -10.71 -0.01 -5.26
CA ILE A 234 -9.37 0.08 -4.66
C ILE A 234 -8.30 -0.41 -5.63
N LEU A 235 -8.54 -1.54 -6.31
CA LEU A 235 -7.62 -2.06 -7.32
C LEU A 235 -7.42 -1.07 -8.48
N ALA A 236 -8.50 -0.44 -8.97
CA ALA A 236 -8.41 0.58 -10.01
C ALA A 236 -7.58 1.78 -9.55
N LEU A 237 -7.80 2.28 -8.33
CA LEU A 237 -7.00 3.36 -7.76
C LEU A 237 -5.54 2.95 -7.54
N MET A 238 -5.27 1.69 -7.17
CA MET A 238 -3.90 1.20 -6.98
C MET A 238 -3.16 1.20 -8.31
N MET A 239 -3.81 0.75 -9.38
CA MET A 239 -3.24 0.81 -10.73
C MET A 239 -2.92 2.25 -11.15
N MET A 240 -3.85 3.18 -10.96
CA MET A 240 -3.77 4.52 -11.52
C MET A 240 -2.97 5.51 -10.66
N CYS A 241 -2.93 5.31 -9.34
CA CYS A 241 -2.43 6.28 -8.36
C CYS A 241 -1.42 5.69 -7.35
N GLY A 242 -1.05 4.41 -7.48
CA GLY A 242 -0.39 3.68 -6.41
C GLY A 242 1.12 3.88 -6.26
N HIS A 243 1.80 4.42 -7.27
CA HIS A 243 3.27 4.50 -7.35
C HIS A 243 3.79 5.93 -7.55
N TYR A 244 3.17 6.89 -6.88
CA TYR A 244 3.50 8.31 -6.98
C TYR A 244 3.48 8.77 -8.45
N ASP A 245 4.45 9.59 -8.86
CA ASP A 245 4.63 10.04 -10.24
C ASP A 245 5.09 8.90 -11.20
N GLY A 246 5.33 7.70 -10.66
CA GLY A 246 5.69 6.49 -11.39
C GLY A 246 4.53 5.57 -11.78
N SER A 247 3.28 5.92 -11.45
CA SER A 247 2.11 5.03 -11.62
C SER A 247 1.90 4.57 -13.07
N GLY A 248 2.04 5.46 -14.05
CA GLY A 248 1.93 5.10 -15.47
C GLY A 248 3.04 4.13 -15.92
N ALA A 249 4.29 4.39 -15.53
CA ALA A 249 5.42 3.52 -15.87
C ALA A 249 5.29 2.14 -15.20
N PHE A 250 4.84 2.10 -13.95
CA PHE A 250 4.56 0.86 -13.23
C PHE A 250 3.46 0.04 -13.91
N ALA A 251 2.35 0.69 -14.30
CA ALA A 251 1.26 0.04 -15.01
C ALA A 251 1.73 -0.60 -16.33
N ILE A 252 2.60 0.08 -17.09
CA ILE A 252 3.13 -0.45 -18.35
C ILE A 252 4.08 -1.64 -18.13
N ARG A 253 4.99 -1.56 -17.16
CA ARG A 253 6.03 -2.58 -16.95
C ARG A 253 5.52 -3.81 -16.19
N VAL A 254 4.67 -3.59 -15.20
CA VAL A 254 4.17 -4.65 -14.30
C VAL A 254 2.74 -5.02 -14.64
N GLY A 255 1.85 -4.06 -14.90
CA GLY A 255 0.47 -4.38 -15.29
C GLY A 255 -0.37 -5.03 -14.19
N LEU A 256 -0.02 -4.81 -12.92
CA LEU A 256 -0.81 -5.21 -11.76
C LEU A 256 -1.19 -3.98 -10.93
N PRO A 257 -2.40 -3.91 -10.37
CA PRO A 257 -2.71 -2.98 -9.28
C PRO A 257 -1.68 -3.09 -8.16
N GLY A 258 -1.00 -2.00 -7.80
CA GLY A 258 -0.07 -2.03 -6.69
C GLY A 258 0.01 -0.72 -5.92
N LYS A 259 0.56 -0.77 -4.71
CA LYS A 259 0.83 0.39 -3.88
C LYS A 259 2.23 0.27 -3.29
N SER A 260 3.05 1.29 -3.53
CA SER A 260 4.38 1.41 -2.92
C SER A 260 4.36 2.23 -1.63
N GLY A 261 5.31 1.97 -0.73
CA GLY A 261 5.62 2.77 0.45
C GLY A 261 7.11 3.11 0.52
N VAL A 262 7.43 4.26 1.11
CA VAL A 262 8.82 4.72 1.28
C VAL A 262 9.65 3.84 2.22
N GLY A 263 9.02 2.94 2.96
CA GLY A 263 9.70 1.85 3.68
C GLY A 263 10.29 0.77 2.75
N GLY A 264 10.08 0.87 1.43
CA GLY A 264 10.58 -0.06 0.43
C GLY A 264 9.62 -1.21 0.08
N GLY A 265 8.44 -1.23 0.68
CA GLY A 265 7.42 -2.24 0.45
C GLY A 265 6.53 -1.90 -0.75
N ILE A 266 6.16 -2.92 -1.52
CA ILE A 266 5.12 -2.84 -2.55
C ILE A 266 4.13 -3.99 -2.32
N LEU A 267 2.85 -3.66 -2.20
CA LEU A 267 1.75 -4.63 -2.34
C LEU A 267 1.26 -4.60 -3.78
N ALA A 268 1.20 -5.74 -4.45
CA ALA A 268 0.66 -5.89 -5.81
C ALA A 268 -0.35 -7.03 -5.86
N ILE A 269 -1.44 -6.85 -6.59
CA ILE A 269 -2.53 -7.83 -6.67
C ILE A 269 -2.70 -8.28 -8.12
N ALA A 270 -2.75 -9.59 -8.33
CA ALA A 270 -3.27 -10.23 -9.53
C ALA A 270 -4.71 -10.70 -9.22
N PRO A 271 -5.76 -9.92 -9.58
CA PRO A 271 -7.14 -10.23 -9.23
C PRO A 271 -7.54 -11.67 -9.56
N GLY A 272 -8.07 -12.39 -8.57
CA GLY A 272 -8.48 -13.78 -8.71
C GLY A 272 -7.34 -14.78 -8.93
N VAL A 273 -6.08 -14.40 -8.71
CA VAL A 273 -4.92 -15.28 -8.92
C VAL A 273 -3.94 -15.26 -7.76
N ALA A 274 -3.38 -14.08 -7.43
CA ALA A 274 -2.35 -13.98 -6.40
C ALA A 274 -2.33 -12.60 -5.72
N SER A 275 -1.95 -12.59 -4.45
CA SER A 275 -1.54 -11.40 -3.70
C SER A 275 -0.03 -11.46 -3.49
N ILE A 276 0.67 -10.39 -3.85
CA ILE A 276 2.13 -10.36 -3.90
C ILE A 276 2.62 -9.19 -3.06
N ALA A 277 3.60 -9.44 -2.20
CA ALA A 277 4.34 -8.39 -1.52
C ALA A 277 5.83 -8.54 -1.82
N VAL A 278 6.49 -7.41 -2.06
CA VAL A 278 7.95 -7.36 -2.19
C VAL A 278 8.48 -6.21 -1.37
N TRP A 279 9.66 -6.40 -0.80
CA TRP A 279 10.33 -5.40 0.00
C TRP A 279 11.80 -5.31 -0.36
N SER A 280 12.23 -4.10 -0.68
CA SER A 280 13.65 -3.72 -0.67
C SER A 280 13.72 -2.23 -0.37
N PRO A 281 14.51 -1.81 0.63
CA PRO A 281 14.43 -0.45 1.19
C PRO A 281 14.95 0.64 0.25
N GLY A 282 15.76 0.27 -0.75
CA GLY A 282 16.32 1.21 -1.69
C GLY A 282 15.29 1.70 -2.71
N LEU A 283 15.04 3.01 -2.71
CA LEU A 283 14.08 3.68 -3.56
C LEU A 283 14.75 4.23 -4.82
N ASN A 284 14.00 4.27 -5.91
CA ASN A 284 14.35 5.00 -7.12
C ASN A 284 14.01 6.50 -6.99
N ALA A 285 14.28 7.29 -8.03
CA ALA A 285 14.04 8.74 -8.04
C ALA A 285 12.57 9.15 -7.85
N GLN A 286 11.62 8.23 -8.05
CA GLN A 286 10.18 8.46 -7.88
C GLN A 286 9.66 8.02 -6.49
N GLY A 287 10.54 7.53 -5.61
CA GLY A 287 10.17 7.05 -4.27
C GLY A 287 9.59 5.63 -4.22
N ASN A 288 9.71 4.86 -5.30
CA ASN A 288 9.28 3.46 -5.35
C ASN A 288 10.48 2.52 -5.10
N SER A 289 10.26 1.37 -4.46
CA SER A 289 11.32 0.36 -4.30
C SER A 289 11.88 -0.05 -5.65
N LEU A 290 13.18 0.16 -5.86
CA LEU A 290 13.83 -0.09 -7.15
C LEU A 290 13.83 -1.59 -7.46
N LEU A 291 14.41 -2.38 -6.56
CA LEU A 291 14.46 -3.84 -6.71
C LEU A 291 13.08 -4.47 -6.55
N GLY A 292 12.21 -3.91 -5.71
CA GLY A 292 10.82 -4.38 -5.63
C GLY A 292 10.07 -4.27 -6.95
N THR A 293 10.18 -3.11 -7.63
CA THR A 293 9.55 -2.91 -8.94
C THR A 293 10.13 -3.86 -9.99
N ARG A 294 11.45 -4.06 -10.00
CA ARG A 294 12.12 -4.98 -10.93
C ARG A 294 11.72 -6.44 -10.68
N ALA A 295 11.62 -6.86 -9.43
CA ALA A 295 11.17 -8.20 -9.06
C ALA A 295 9.73 -8.47 -9.54
N LEU A 296 8.82 -7.50 -9.38
CA LEU A 296 7.45 -7.61 -9.88
C LEU A 296 7.40 -7.69 -11.41
N GLU A 297 8.19 -6.88 -12.10
CA GLU A 297 8.31 -6.96 -13.57
C GLU A 297 8.79 -8.36 -14.01
N ARG A 298 9.81 -8.91 -13.34
CA ARG A 298 10.28 -10.28 -13.61
C ARG A 298 9.21 -11.32 -13.33
N LEU A 299 8.49 -11.20 -12.22
CA LEU A 299 7.40 -12.14 -11.88
C LEU A 299 6.36 -12.17 -13.00
N VAL A 300 5.87 -11.00 -13.42
CA VAL A 300 4.85 -10.90 -14.48
C VAL A 300 5.37 -11.39 -15.82
N GLN A 301 6.65 -11.19 -16.14
CA GLN A 301 7.26 -11.76 -17.35
C GLN A 301 7.22 -13.30 -17.36
N HIS A 302 7.47 -13.94 -16.21
CA HIS A 302 7.47 -15.40 -16.10
C HIS A 302 6.06 -16.00 -15.97
N THR A 303 5.16 -15.36 -15.21
CA THR A 303 3.82 -15.90 -14.94
C THR A 303 2.77 -15.47 -15.96
N GLY A 304 3.00 -14.33 -16.63
CA GLY A 304 2.04 -13.68 -17.48
C GLY A 304 0.92 -12.93 -16.77
N TRP A 305 0.98 -12.78 -15.45
CA TRP A 305 -0.06 -12.09 -14.68
C TRP A 305 -0.04 -10.60 -14.94
N SER A 306 -0.92 -10.12 -15.82
CA SER A 306 -1.10 -8.69 -16.06
C SER A 306 -2.52 -8.44 -16.53
N VAL A 307 -3.17 -7.41 -15.98
CA VAL A 307 -4.54 -7.04 -16.35
C VAL A 307 -4.64 -6.53 -17.79
N PHE A 308 -3.51 -6.28 -18.45
CA PHE A 308 -3.42 -5.81 -19.83
C PHE A 308 -3.12 -6.91 -20.84
N ARG A 309 -2.98 -8.18 -20.41
CA ARG A 309 -2.87 -9.32 -21.35
C ARG A 309 -4.25 -9.75 -21.84
N ALA A 310 -4.30 -10.27 -23.07
CA ALA A 310 -5.54 -10.76 -23.69
C ALA A 310 -6.24 -11.87 -22.88
N ASN A 311 -5.47 -12.72 -22.21
CA ASN A 311 -5.95 -13.73 -21.27
C ASN A 311 -5.21 -13.56 -19.94
N PRO A 312 -5.63 -12.60 -19.09
CA PRO A 312 -4.83 -12.14 -17.95
C PRO A 312 -4.56 -13.23 -16.90
N TRP A 313 -5.39 -14.28 -16.85
CA TRP A 313 -5.37 -15.31 -15.80
C TRP A 313 -5.16 -16.73 -16.33
N VAL A 314 -5.01 -16.90 -17.65
CA VAL A 314 -4.65 -18.20 -18.23
C VAL A 314 -3.13 -18.25 -18.28
N ALA A 315 -2.51 -19.06 -17.42
CA ALA A 315 -1.10 -19.35 -17.51
C ALA A 315 -0.82 -20.00 -18.88
N ASN A 316 -0.26 -19.24 -19.81
CA ASN A 316 0.06 -19.62 -21.20
C ASN A 316 -1.05 -20.39 -21.93
N PRO A 317 -1.89 -19.70 -22.74
CA PRO A 317 -2.53 -20.39 -23.84
C PRO A 317 -1.43 -20.70 -24.88
N THR A 318 -1.17 -21.99 -25.08
CA THR A 318 -0.26 -22.60 -26.08
C THR A 318 1.24 -22.61 -25.78
#